data_AF-A0A926C835-F1
#
_entry.id   AF-A0A926C835-F1
#
_cell.length_a   1.000
_cell.length_b   1.000
_cell.length_c   1.000
_cell.angle_alpha   90.00
_cell.angle_beta   90.00
_cell.angle_gamma   90.00
#
_symmetry.space_group_name_H-M   'P 1'
#
loop_
_entity.id
_entity.type
_entity.pdbx_description
1 polymer ?
#
loop_
_entity_poly.entity_id
_entity_poly.type
_entity_poly.pdbx_seq_one_letter_code
_entity_poly.pdbx_strand_id
1 'polypeptide(L)'
;AAGEIGHASAALREGLEAAVEVKSTVDLFYGVFVAARLWLRRGAAERAAEWVGLLRHCAGVEYVVRSELPGLCAELEVQLGAQRCAAALARGETLHLAAVVAEIQQELGVRGT
;
A
#
# COMPACT_ATOMS: atom_id res chain seq x y z
N ALA A 1 12.32 2.30 -16.00
CA ALA A 1 11.06 1.61 -15.67
C ALA A 1 11.26 0.30 -14.90
N ALA A 2 11.68 -0.81 -15.52
CA ALA A 2 11.73 -2.12 -14.84
C ALA A 2 12.78 -2.20 -13.72
N GLY A 3 14.00 -1.69 -13.94
CA GLY A 3 15.05 -1.66 -12.91
C GLY A 3 14.71 -0.77 -11.71
N GLU A 4 14.06 0.37 -11.94
CA GLU A 4 13.62 1.28 -10.87
C GLU A 4 12.52 0.66 -10.01
N ILE A 5 11.58 -0.07 -10.62
CA ILE A 5 10.55 -0.84 -9.91
C ILE A 5 11.20 -1.93 -9.07
N GLY A 6 12.21 -2.63 -9.59
CA GLY A 6 12.97 -3.65 -8.85
C GLY A 6 13.65 -3.08 -7.61
N HIS A 7 14.40 -1.99 -7.74
CA HIS A 7 15.05 -1.34 -6.59
C HIS A 7 14.03 -0.79 -5.58
N ALA A 8 12.95 -0.16 -6.03
CA ALA A 8 11.89 0.30 -5.14
C ALA A 8 11.22 -0.85 -4.36
N SER A 9 11.09 -2.02 -5.00
CA SER A 9 10.53 -3.22 -4.39
C SER A 9 11.43 -3.78 -3.29
N ALA A 10 12.74 -3.85 -3.55
CA ALA A 10 13.72 -4.30 -2.57
C ALA A 10 13.79 -3.34 -1.37
N ALA A 11 13.89 -2.03 -1.62
CA ALA A 11 13.94 -1.02 -0.57
C ALA A 11 12.66 -1.00 0.29
N LEU A 12 11.49 -1.15 -0.33
CA LEU A 12 10.22 -1.25 0.39
C LEU A 12 10.18 -2.49 1.30
N ARG A 13 10.65 -3.63 0.80
CA ARG A 13 10.70 -4.87 1.59
C ARG A 13 11.60 -4.71 2.81
N GLU A 14 12.84 -4.25 2.60
CA GLU A 14 13.81 -4.03 3.69
C GLU A 14 13.28 -3.03 4.71
N GLY A 15 12.66 -1.94 4.26
CA GLY A 15 12.05 -0.95 5.16
C GLY A 15 10.90 -1.52 6.00
N LEU A 16 10.03 -2.35 5.40
CA LEU A 16 8.95 -3.02 6.12
C LEU A 16 9.48 -4.05 7.12
N GLU A 17 10.52 -4.83 6.75
CA GLU A 17 11.18 -5.77 7.65
C GLU A 17 11.74 -5.05 8.89
N ALA A 18 12.48 -3.95 8.69
CA ALA A 18 13.00 -3.15 9.79
C ALA A 18 11.88 -2.54 10.64
N ALA A 19 10.83 -1.99 10.03
CA ALA A 19 9.69 -1.39 10.73
C ALA A 19 8.93 -2.42 11.61
N VAL A 20 8.79 -3.66 11.13
CA VAL A 20 8.23 -4.77 11.92
C VAL A 20 9.13 -5.08 13.12
N GLU A 21 10.44 -5.20 12.92
CA GLU A 21 11.41 -5.51 13.96
C GLU A 21 11.39 -4.49 15.10
N VAL A 22 11.39 -3.19 14.77
CA VAL A 22 11.34 -2.10 15.76
C VAL A 22 9.92 -1.75 16.22
N LYS A 23 8.89 -2.44 15.69
CA LYS A 23 7.47 -2.20 15.97
C LYS A 23 7.03 -0.76 15.70
N SER A 24 7.58 -0.12 14.67
CA SER A 24 7.24 1.26 14.29
C SER A 24 5.96 1.29 13.46
N THR A 25 4.83 1.58 14.10
CA THR A 25 3.52 1.65 13.40
C THR A 25 3.49 2.74 12.33
N VAL A 26 4.18 3.85 12.56
CA VAL A 26 4.31 4.96 11.59
C VAL A 26 4.95 4.47 10.29
N ASP A 27 6.10 3.79 10.41
CA ASP A 27 6.83 3.29 9.24
C ASP A 27 6.06 2.18 8.51
N LEU A 28 5.27 1.38 9.25
CA LEU A 28 4.37 0.41 8.64
C LEU A 28 3.28 1.08 7.79
N PHE A 29 2.63 2.15 8.29
CA PHE A 29 1.64 2.89 7.49
C PHE A 29 2.26 3.53 6.26
N TYR A 30 3.44 4.13 6.40
CA TYR A 30 4.15 4.69 5.27
C TYR A 30 4.54 3.62 4.24
N GLY A 31 5.00 2.46 4.69
CA GLY A 31 5.30 1.31 3.84
C GLY A 31 4.07 0.82 3.06
N VAL A 32 2.91 0.69 3.70
CA VAL A 32 1.65 0.33 3.01
C VAL A 32 1.24 1.39 1.98
N PHE A 33 1.43 2.68 2.28
CA PHE A 33 1.18 3.76 1.33
C PHE A 33 2.08 3.66 0.10
N VAL A 34 3.39 3.45 0.30
CA VAL A 34 4.35 3.26 -0.80
C VAL A 34 4.01 2.00 -1.60
N ALA A 35 3.61 0.91 -0.94
CA ALA A 35 3.16 -0.32 -1.58
C ALA A 35 1.94 -0.06 -2.49
N ALA A 36 0.92 0.67 -2.02
CA ALA A 36 -0.25 0.98 -2.83
C ALA A 36 0.13 1.73 -4.13
N ARG A 37 1.03 2.71 -4.05
CA ARG A 37 1.54 3.41 -5.24
C ARG A 37 2.29 2.48 -6.19
N LEU A 38 3.11 1.57 -5.64
CA LEU A 38 3.85 0.60 -6.43
C LEU A 38 2.92 -0.39 -7.15
N TRP A 39 1.87 -0.87 -6.47
CA TRP A 39 0.90 -1.81 -7.07
C TRP A 39 0.04 -1.13 -8.13
N LEU A 40 -0.36 0.13 -7.93
CA LEU A 40 -1.02 0.92 -8.96
C LEU A 40 -0.16 1.00 -10.24
N ARG A 41 1.14 1.29 -10.10
CA ARG A 41 2.09 1.31 -11.24
C ARG A 41 2.30 -0.06 -11.89
N ARG A 42 2.05 -1.15 -11.17
CA ARG A 42 2.09 -2.53 -11.69
C ARG A 42 0.77 -2.98 -12.32
N GLY A 43 -0.24 -2.10 -12.40
CA GLY A 43 -1.57 -2.42 -12.93
C GLY A 43 -2.48 -3.14 -11.94
N ALA A 44 -2.06 -3.30 -10.68
CA ALA A 44 -2.85 -3.92 -9.61
C ALA A 44 -3.65 -2.87 -8.83
N ALA A 45 -4.41 -2.03 -9.55
CA ALA A 45 -5.13 -0.89 -8.98
C ALA A 45 -6.15 -1.30 -7.91
N GLU A 46 -6.83 -2.44 -8.07
CA GLU A 46 -7.85 -2.90 -7.12
C GLU A 46 -7.24 -3.26 -5.76
N ARG A 47 -6.09 -3.94 -5.75
CA ARG A 47 -5.34 -4.25 -4.53
C ARG A 47 -4.78 -3.00 -3.87
N ALA A 48 -4.25 -2.07 -4.67
CA ALA A 48 -3.81 -0.77 -4.17
C ALA A 48 -4.96 0.01 -3.50
N ALA A 49 -6.17 -0.02 -4.06
CA ALA A 49 -7.34 0.61 -3.48
C ALA A 49 -7.76 -0.03 -2.13
N GLU A 50 -7.68 -1.35 -2.00
CA GLU A 50 -7.93 -2.03 -0.72
C GLU A 50 -6.94 -1.56 0.36
N TRP A 51 -5.65 -1.46 0.05
CA TRP A 51 -4.66 -0.96 1.01
C TRP A 51 -4.84 0.52 1.35
N VAL A 52 -5.29 1.34 0.39
CA VAL A 52 -5.67 2.73 0.66
C VAL A 52 -6.91 2.81 1.56
N GLY A 53 -7.87 1.90 1.40
CA GLY A 53 -9.04 1.79 2.28
C GLY A 53 -8.66 1.55 3.73
N LEU A 54 -7.71 0.64 3.97
CA LEU A 54 -7.11 0.42 5.29
C LEU A 54 -6.54 1.72 5.88
N LEU A 55 -5.68 2.42 5.13
CA LEU A 55 -5.04 3.65 5.59
C LEU A 55 -6.03 4.78 5.90
N ARG A 56 -7.13 4.87 5.16
CA ARG A 56 -8.18 5.87 5.44
C ARG A 56 -8.93 5.60 6.73
N HIS A 57 -9.06 4.33 7.11
CA HIS A 57 -9.82 3.91 8.28
C HIS A 57 -8.99 3.86 9.57
N CYS A 58 -7.67 3.62 9.47
CA CYS A 58 -6.82 3.53 10.64
C CYS A 58 -6.60 4.88 11.35
N ALA A 59 -6.90 4.92 12.66
CA ALA A 59 -6.42 5.98 13.53
C ALA A 59 -4.88 5.88 13.66
N GLY A 60 -4.18 7.01 13.61
CA GLY A 60 -2.73 7.06 13.77
C GLY A 60 -1.93 7.17 12.47
N VAL A 61 -2.58 7.19 11.30
CA VAL A 61 -1.90 7.54 10.04
C VAL A 61 -1.39 8.98 10.10
N GLU A 62 -0.08 9.16 9.86
CA GLU A 62 0.57 10.46 9.92
C GLU A 62 0.02 11.47 8.93
N TYR A 63 0.25 12.76 9.23
CA TYR A 63 -0.21 13.88 8.41
C TYR A 63 0.24 13.76 6.95
N VAL A 64 1.51 13.40 6.71
CA VAL A 64 2.08 13.30 5.36
C VAL A 64 1.35 12.25 4.52
N VAL A 65 1.11 11.06 5.06
CA VAL A 65 0.34 10.03 4.34
C VAL A 65 -1.10 10.53 4.14
N ARG A 66 -1.73 11.06 5.19
CA ARG A 66 -3.11 11.52 5.16
C ARG A 66 -3.34 12.64 4.14
N SER A 67 -2.41 13.56 3.95
CA SER A 67 -2.51 14.65 2.98
C SER A 67 -2.40 14.16 1.54
N GLU A 68 -1.70 13.04 1.31
CA GLU A 68 -1.49 12.46 -0.02
C GLU A 68 -2.59 11.46 -0.43
N LEU A 69 -3.28 10.84 0.53
CA LEU A 69 -4.35 9.86 0.27
C LEU A 69 -5.44 10.35 -0.70
N PRO A 70 -5.94 11.61 -0.64
CA PRO A 70 -6.93 12.08 -1.60
C PRO A 70 -6.44 12.05 -3.06
N GLY A 71 -5.18 12.40 -3.31
CA GLY A 71 -4.58 12.35 -4.64
C GLY A 71 -4.50 10.92 -5.17
N LEU A 72 -4.02 10.00 -4.33
CA LEU A 72 -3.96 8.58 -4.69
C LEU A 72 -5.35 7.97 -4.91
N CYS A 73 -6.36 8.36 -4.13
CA CYS A 73 -7.74 7.93 -4.36
C CYS A 73 -8.27 8.39 -5.73
N ALA A 74 -7.97 9.62 -6.12
CA ALA A 74 -8.37 10.14 -7.43
C ALA A 74 -7.70 9.36 -8.59
N GLU A 75 -6.40 9.04 -8.47
CA GLU A 75 -5.71 8.20 -9.45
C GLU A 75 -6.32 6.80 -9.56
N LEU A 76 -6.66 6.18 -8.42
CA LEU A 76 -7.31 4.87 -8.37
C LEU A 76 -8.70 4.89 -8.99
N GLU A 77 -9.47 5.94 -8.73
CA GLU A 77 -10.80 6.11 -9.31
C GLU A 77 -10.76 6.25 -10.83
N VAL A 78 -9.77 6.98 -11.37
CA VAL A 78 -9.55 7.08 -12.81
C VAL A 78 -9.25 5.70 -13.43
N GLN A 79 -8.48 4.85 -12.75
CA GLN A 79 -8.12 3.54 -13.27
C GLN A 79 -9.23 2.48 -13.13
N LEU A 80 -9.97 2.50 -12.03
CA LEU A 80 -10.96 1.46 -11.72
C LEU A 80 -12.40 1.84 -12.11
N GLY A 81 -12.67 3.14 -12.20
CA GLY A 81 -14.03 3.70 -12.16
C GLY A 81 -14.57 3.81 -10.73
N ALA A 82 -15.44 4.79 -10.52
CA ALA A 82 -15.97 5.17 -9.20
C ALA A 82 -16.54 4.00 -8.38
N GLN A 83 -17.40 3.17 -8.98
CA GLN A 83 -18.06 2.07 -8.26
C GLN A 83 -17.07 1.01 -7.79
N ARG A 84 -16.15 0.58 -8.66
CA ARG A 84 -15.14 -0.42 -8.31
C ARG A 84 -14.13 0.11 -7.31
N CYS A 85 -13.73 1.37 -7.46
CA CYS A 85 -12.86 2.04 -6.50
C CYS A 85 -13.51 2.11 -5.12
N ALA A 86 -14.76 2.58 -5.03
CA ALA A 86 -15.50 2.65 -3.77
C ALA A 86 -15.65 1.28 -3.11
N ALA A 87 -15.96 0.23 -3.88
CA ALA A 87 -16.07 -1.13 -3.35
C ALA A 87 -14.73 -1.66 -2.83
N ALA A 88 -13.63 -1.43 -3.54
CA ALA A 88 -12.30 -1.85 -3.11
C ALA A 88 -11.84 -1.10 -1.84
N LEU A 89 -12.07 0.21 -1.78
CA LEU A 89 -11.80 1.02 -0.60
C LEU A 89 -12.57 0.50 0.62
N ALA A 90 -13.86 0.20 0.46
CA ALA A 90 -14.71 -0.34 1.53
C ALA A 90 -14.23 -1.72 2.03
N ARG A 91 -13.76 -2.61 1.14
CA ARG A 91 -13.13 -3.88 1.56
C ARG A 91 -11.86 -3.62 2.37
N GLY A 92 -11.10 -2.61 1.96
CA GLY A 92 -9.89 -2.17 2.66
C GLY A 92 -10.10 -1.81 4.13
N GLU A 93 -11.25 -1.23 4.48
CA GLU A 93 -11.59 -0.84 5.86
C GLU A 93 -11.66 -2.05 6.81
N THR A 94 -11.86 -3.26 6.28
CA THR A 94 -11.94 -4.50 7.05
C THR A 94 -10.59 -5.20 7.23
N LEU A 95 -9.53 -4.68 6.60
CA LEU A 95 -8.20 -5.28 6.66
C LEU A 95 -7.49 -4.95 7.98
N HIS A 96 -6.47 -5.76 8.29
CA HIS A 96 -5.59 -5.54 9.43
C HIS A 96 -4.18 -5.18 8.96
N LEU A 97 -3.59 -4.14 9.54
CA LEU A 97 -2.26 -3.65 9.17
C LEU A 97 -1.20 -4.76 9.15
N ALA A 98 -1.14 -5.59 10.20
CA ALA A 98 -0.16 -6.67 10.28
C ALA A 98 -0.33 -7.71 9.15
N ALA A 99 -1.57 -8.01 8.75
CA ALA A 99 -1.85 -8.95 7.66
C ALA A 99 -1.45 -8.36 6.31
N VAL A 100 -1.76 -7.09 6.06
CA VAL A 100 -1.38 -6.39 4.82
C VAL A 100 0.14 -6.24 4.70
N VAL A 101 0.84 -5.94 5.79
CA VAL A 101 2.31 -5.86 5.79
C VAL A 101 2.92 -7.22 5.44
N ALA A 102 2.42 -8.30 6.05
CA ALA A 102 2.90 -9.65 5.75
C ALA A 102 2.62 -10.05 4.29
N GLU A 103 1.44 -9.71 3.75
CA GLU A 103 1.08 -9.91 2.35
C GLU A 103 2.06 -9.18 1.41
N ILE A 104 2.33 -7.89 1.67
CA ILE A 104 3.28 -7.10 0.88
C ILE A 104 4.67 -7.74 0.91
N GLN A 105 5.17 -8.13 2.09
CA GLN A 105 6.49 -8.76 2.23
C GLN A 105 6.58 -10.08 1.45
N GLN A 106 5.53 -10.90 1.49
CA GLN A 106 5.47 -12.14 0.71
C GLN A 106 5.50 -11.87 -0.79
N GLU A 107 4.67 -10.96 -1.28
CA GLU A 107 4.61 -10.63 -2.72
C GLU A 107 5.93 -10.01 -3.24
N LEU A 108 6.64 -9.27 -2.40
CA LEU A 108 7.97 -8.73 -2.73
C LEU A 108 9.07 -9.80 -2.69
N GLY A 109 8.90 -10.85 -1.87
CA GLY A 109 9.87 -11.95 -1.72
C GLY A 109 9.79 -13.07 -2.77
N VAL A 110 8.65 -13.22 -3.45
CA VAL A 110 8.42 -14.34 -4.39
C VAL A 110 9.09 -14.16 -5.76
N ARG A 111 9.64 -12.98 -6.09
CA ARG A 111 10.35 -12.76 -7.37
C ARG A 111 11.83 -13.11 -7.27
N GLY A 112 12.11 -14.40 -7.19
CA GLY A 112 13.45 -14.98 -7.14
C GLY A 112 13.47 -16.47 -7.55
N THR A 113 12.83 -16.83 -8.66
CA THR A 113 13.06 -18.07 -9.43
C THR A 113 12.77 -17.82 -10.90
#